data_AF-A5N2V6-F1
#
_entry.id   AF-A5N2V6-F1
#
_cell.length_a   1.000
_cell.length_b   1.000
_cell.length_c   1.000
_cell.angle_alpha   90.00
_cell.angle_beta   90.00
_cell.angle_gamma   90.00
#
_symmetry.space_group_name_H-M   'P 1'
#
loop_
_entity.id
_entity.type
_entity.pdbx_description
1 polymer ?
#
loop_
_entity_poly.entity_id
_entity_poly.type
_entity_poly.pdbx_seq_one_letter_code
_entity_poly.pdbx_strand_id
1 'polypeptide(L)'
;MNDIIEGKIKSKDGEFLSDTENVRFFCYILCNIDSKMRRYAKLEDLKKTPDSMGYYKYIDSYKAYMEIIPYNKLIQDPQKRNKILFDKLFNQM
;
A
#
# COMPACT_ATOMS: atom_id res chain seq x y z
N MET A 1 4.69 -14.25 4.39
CA MET A 1 5.92 -13.44 4.21
C MET A 1 7.16 -14.26 4.53
N ASN A 2 7.18 -15.03 5.63
CA ASN A 2 8.31 -15.92 5.98
C ASN A 2 8.77 -16.80 4.82
N ASP A 3 7.89 -17.55 4.17
CA ASP A 3 8.27 -18.43 3.06
C ASP A 3 8.90 -17.68 1.87
N ILE A 4 8.52 -16.41 1.65
CA ILE A 4 9.12 -15.56 0.61
C ILE A 4 10.53 -15.15 1.06
N ILE A 5 10.68 -14.64 2.28
CA ILE A 5 11.97 -14.20 2.85
C ILE A 5 12.96 -15.37 2.96
N GLU A 6 12.47 -16.57 3.26
CA GLU A 6 13.27 -17.80 3.37
C GLU A 6 13.54 -18.47 2.02
N GLY A 7 13.06 -17.91 0.90
CA GLY A 7 13.29 -18.45 -0.44
C GLY A 7 12.59 -19.78 -0.71
N LYS A 8 11.57 -20.13 0.08
CA LYS A 8 10.82 -21.40 -0.01
C LYS A 8 9.73 -21.40 -1.08
N ILE A 9 9.47 -20.25 -1.68
CA ILE A 9 8.45 -20.06 -2.72
C ILE A 9 9.07 -20.29 -4.09
N LYS A 10 8.37 -21.05 -4.94
CA LYS A 10 8.73 -21.24 -6.35
C LYS A 10 8.10 -20.19 -7.24
N SER A 11 8.84 -19.76 -8.26
CA SER A 11 8.33 -18.97 -9.38
C SER A 11 7.34 -19.80 -10.21
N LYS A 12 6.66 -19.14 -11.15
CA LYS A 12 5.75 -19.82 -12.09
C LYS A 12 6.46 -20.90 -12.92
N ASP A 13 7.77 -20.76 -13.10
CA ASP A 13 8.62 -21.66 -13.89
C ASP A 13 9.23 -22.78 -13.01
N GLY A 14 8.90 -22.81 -11.71
CA GLY A 14 9.29 -23.88 -10.79
C GLY A 14 10.63 -23.66 -10.06
N GLU A 15 11.33 -22.56 -10.33
CA GLU A 15 12.58 -22.18 -9.67
C GLU A 15 12.31 -21.55 -8.31
N PHE A 16 13.16 -21.82 -7.31
CA PHE A 16 13.06 -21.11 -6.04
C PHE A 16 13.46 -19.64 -6.21
N LEU A 17 12.75 -18.74 -5.53
CA LEU A 17 13.12 -17.33 -5.48
C LEU A 17 14.42 -17.19 -4.67
N SER A 18 15.52 -16.82 -5.35
CA SER A 18 16.80 -16.46 -4.74
C SER A 18 16.83 -15.00 -4.29
N ASP A 19 17.77 -14.65 -3.38
CA ASP A 19 18.06 -13.28 -2.94
C ASP A 19 16.87 -12.51 -2.33
N THR A 20 15.97 -13.22 -1.65
CA THR A 20 14.76 -12.64 -1.08
C THR A 20 14.95 -11.92 0.26
N GLU A 21 16.14 -11.98 0.85
CA GLU A 21 16.46 -11.37 2.15
C GLU A 21 16.24 -9.85 2.17
N ASN A 22 16.36 -9.18 1.03
CA ASN A 22 16.21 -7.73 0.89
C ASN A 22 14.91 -7.29 0.21
N VAL A 23 13.97 -8.23 -0.01
CA VAL A 23 12.66 -7.91 -0.54
C VAL A 23 11.92 -6.97 0.42
N ARG A 24 11.36 -5.90 -0.14
CA ARG A 24 10.47 -4.99 0.57
C ARG A 24 9.03 -5.29 0.21
N PHE A 25 8.18 -5.40 1.21
CA PHE A 25 6.75 -5.62 1.01
C PHE A 25 6.00 -4.30 1.03
N PHE A 26 5.09 -4.13 0.08
CA PHE A 26 4.13 -3.04 0.07
C PHE A 26 2.74 -3.64 0.24
N CYS A 27 2.12 -3.35 1.39
CA CYS A 27 0.85 -3.94 1.80
C CYS A 27 -0.22 -2.86 1.82
N TYR A 28 -1.30 -3.06 1.08
CA TYR A 28 -2.39 -2.11 0.99
C TYR A 28 -3.68 -2.71 1.54
N ILE A 29 -4.34 -1.98 2.43
CA ILE A 29 -5.68 -2.30 2.93
C ILE A 29 -6.64 -1.27 2.33
N LEU A 30 -7.51 -1.71 1.44
CA LEU A 30 -8.53 -0.86 0.82
C LEU A 30 -9.84 -1.02 1.59
N CYS A 31 -10.28 0.02 2.30
CA CYS A 31 -11.51 -0.05 3.07
C CYS A 31 -12.09 1.33 3.41
N ASN A 32 -13.34 1.36 3.86
CA ASN A 32 -13.86 2.54 4.55
C ASN A 32 -13.24 2.63 5.94
N ILE A 33 -12.89 3.84 6.37
CA ILE A 33 -12.35 4.07 7.72
C ILE A 33 -13.51 4.45 8.64
N ASP A 34 -14.07 3.44 9.28
CA ASP A 34 -15.09 3.57 10.32
C ASP A 34 -14.48 3.60 11.74
N SER A 35 -15.33 3.57 12.77
CA SER A 35 -14.87 3.56 14.16
C SER A 35 -14.06 2.30 14.53
N LYS A 36 -14.37 1.16 13.92
CA LYS A 36 -13.65 -0.10 14.14
C LYS A 36 -12.24 -0.01 13.56
N MET A 37 -12.09 0.47 12.33
CA MET A 37 -10.78 0.67 11.71
C MET A 37 -9.93 1.70 12.45
N ARG A 38 -10.54 2.80 12.93
CA ARG A 38 -9.84 3.76 13.80
C ARG A 38 -9.33 3.13 15.09
N ARG A 39 -10.12 2.23 15.69
CA ARG A 39 -9.71 1.48 16.88
C ARG A 39 -8.54 0.55 16.59
N TYR A 40 -8.60 -0.22 15.50
CA TYR A 40 -7.49 -1.10 15.11
C TYR A 40 -6.22 -0.32 14.78
N ALA A 41 -6.34 0.80 14.05
CA ALA A 41 -5.21 1.67 13.77
C ALA A 41 -4.54 2.19 15.05
N LYS A 42 -5.32 2.50 16.09
CA LYS A 42 -4.79 2.90 17.40
C LYS A 42 -4.13 1.73 18.14
N LEU A 43 -4.74 0.56 18.16
CA LEU A 43 -4.21 -0.63 18.85
C LEU A 43 -2.87 -1.08 18.27
N GLU A 44 -2.74 -0.98 16.95
CA GLU A 44 -1.53 -1.37 16.21
C GLU A 44 -0.54 -0.21 16.02
N ASP A 45 -0.77 0.94 16.66
CA ASP A 45 0.08 2.14 16.57
C ASP A 45 0.39 2.58 15.12
N LEU A 46 -0.64 2.61 14.27
CA LEU A 46 -0.51 3.17 12.92
C LEU A 46 -0.51 4.69 12.97
N LYS A 47 0.32 5.28 12.12
CA LYS A 47 0.42 6.73 11.95
C LYS A 47 -0.60 7.19 10.92
N LYS A 48 -1.24 8.34 11.14
CA LYS A 48 -2.09 8.96 10.11
C LYS A 48 -1.23 9.42 8.94
N THR A 49 -1.76 9.29 7.73
CA THR A 49 -1.17 9.92 6.55
C THR A 49 -1.21 11.46 6.68
N PRO A 50 -0.37 12.21 5.94
CA PRO A 50 -0.32 13.68 6.05
C PRO A 50 -1.65 14.40 5.79
N ASP A 51 -2.48 13.85 4.90
CA ASP A 51 -3.83 14.36 4.63
C ASP A 51 -4.88 13.93 5.68
N SER A 52 -4.47 13.15 6.68
CA SER A 52 -5.33 12.55 7.73
C SER A 52 -6.45 11.65 7.21
N MET A 53 -6.42 11.25 5.93
CA MET A 53 -7.45 10.42 5.34
C MET A 53 -7.20 8.93 5.56
N GLY A 54 -5.95 8.51 5.63
CA GLY A 54 -5.53 7.11 5.78
C GLY A 54 -4.61 6.89 6.98
N TYR A 55 -4.03 5.70 7.03
CA TYR A 55 -3.06 5.30 8.04
C TYR A 55 -1.91 4.53 7.40
N TYR A 56 -0.73 4.55 8.00
CA TYR A 56 0.41 3.78 7.54
C TYR A 56 1.27 3.31 8.71
N LYS A 57 2.05 2.26 8.47
CA LYS A 57 3.08 1.77 9.38
C LYS A 57 4.18 1.07 8.59
N TYR A 58 5.42 1.28 9.03
CA TYR A 58 6.53 0.44 8.59
C TYR A 58 6.75 -0.66 9.63
N ILE A 59 6.82 -1.91 9.18
CA ILE A 59 7.01 -3.10 10.00
C ILE A 59 8.44 -3.60 9.74
N ASP A 60 9.35 -3.27 10.65
CA ASP A 60 10.79 -3.55 10.50
C ASP A 60 11.09 -5.04 10.36
N SER A 61 10.42 -5.89 11.13
CA SER A 61 10.61 -7.36 11.11
C SER A 61 10.35 -7.99 9.74
N TYR A 62 9.54 -7.34 8.91
CA TYR A 62 9.20 -7.79 7.57
C TYR A 62 9.73 -6.87 6.47
N LYS A 63 10.47 -5.81 6.80
CA LYS A 63 10.83 -4.73 5.85
C LYS A 63 9.61 -4.27 5.02
N ALA A 64 8.46 -4.15 5.70
CA ALA A 64 7.17 -3.98 5.03
C ALA A 64 6.60 -2.58 5.28
N TYR A 65 6.24 -1.87 4.22
CA TYR A 65 5.39 -0.70 4.29
C TYR A 65 3.93 -1.12 4.16
N MET A 66 3.12 -0.78 5.15
CA MET A 66 1.68 -1.02 5.14
C MET A 66 0.92 0.30 5.13
N GLU A 67 -0.10 0.41 4.30
CA GLU A 67 -0.97 1.58 4.20
C GLU A 67 -2.45 1.18 4.13
N ILE A 68 -3.28 1.84 4.93
CA ILE A 68 -4.74 1.79 4.85
C ILE A 68 -5.19 2.97 3.98
N ILE A 69 -5.76 2.64 2.82
CA ILE A 69 -6.20 3.61 1.81
C ILE A 69 -7.73 3.59 1.73
N PRO A 70 -8.40 4.71 2.06
CA PRO A 70 -9.83 4.87 1.82
C PRO A 70 -10.22 4.75 0.35
N TYR A 71 -11.38 4.14 0.07
CA TYR A 71 -11.88 4.02 -1.31
C TYR A 71 -12.02 5.36 -2.03
N ASN A 72 -12.49 6.41 -1.34
CA ASN A 72 -12.62 7.74 -1.93
C ASN A 72 -11.25 8.32 -2.33
N LYS A 73 -10.21 8.11 -1.52
CA LYS A 73 -8.84 8.54 -1.82
C LYS A 73 -8.27 7.84 -3.05
N LEU A 74 -8.55 6.53 -3.20
CA LEU A 74 -8.10 5.73 -4.34
C LEU A 74 -8.54 6.30 -5.70
N ILE A 75 -9.69 6.96 -5.75
CA ILE A 75 -10.23 7.59 -6.97
C ILE A 75 -9.80 9.06 -7.07
N GLN A 76 -9.92 9.81 -5.97
CA GLN A 76 -9.68 11.25 -5.96
C GLN A 76 -8.21 11.61 -6.21
N ASP A 77 -7.26 10.86 -5.66
CA ASP A 77 -5.84 11.19 -5.76
C ASP A 77 -5.33 11.04 -7.20
N PRO A 78 -5.59 9.93 -7.92
CA PRO A 78 -5.23 9.82 -9.34
C PRO A 78 -5.92 10.89 -10.20
N GLN A 79 -7.21 11.18 -9.96
CA GLN A 79 -7.93 12.21 -10.72
C GLN A 79 -7.29 13.58 -10.54
N LYS A 80 -6.97 13.98 -9.31
CA LYS A 80 -6.32 15.27 -9.02
C LYS A 80 -4.91 15.33 -9.62
N ARG A 81 -4.10 14.28 -9.41
CA ARG A 81 -2.70 14.25 -9.88
C ARG A 81 -2.59 14.23 -11.40
N ASN A 82 -3.48 13.50 -12.06
CA ASN A 82 -3.44 13.33 -13.51
C ASN A 82 -4.32 14.34 -14.25
N LYS A 83 -4.97 15.28 -13.55
CA LYS A 83 -5.86 16.26 -14.19
C LYS A 83 -5.17 17.00 -15.33
N ILE A 84 -3.98 17.54 -15.09
CA ILE A 84 -3.21 18.28 -16.10
C ILE A 84 -2.83 17.37 -17.28
N LEU A 85 -2.49 16.10 -17.01
CA LEU A 85 -2.18 15.13 -18.06
C LEU A 85 -3.42 14.87 -18.93
N PHE A 86 -4.58 14.63 -18.34
CA PHE A 86 -5.81 14.37 -19.06
C PHE A 86 -6.34 15.59 -19.80
N ASP A 87 -6.22 16.78 -19.21
CA ASP A 87 -6.56 18.03 -19.88
C ASP A 87 -5.70 18.20 -21.14
N LYS A 88 -4.40 17.89 -21.09
CA LYS A 88 -3.50 17.94 -22.26
C LYS A 88 -3.72 16.85 -23.30
N LEU A 89 -4.17 15.65 -22.90
CA LEU A 89 -4.38 14.52 -23.82
C LEU A 89 -5.73 14.59 -24.53
N PHE A 90 -6.77 15.03 -23.84
CA PHE A 90 -8.16 14.89 -24.29
C PHE A 90 -8.90 16.22 -24.48
N ASN A 91 -8.42 17.31 -23.88
CA ASN A 91 -9.05 18.63 -23.96
C ASN A 91 -8.09 19.64 -24.62
N GLN A 92 -7.54 19.28 -25.79
CA GLN A 92 -6.80 20.23 -26.62
C GLN A 92 -7.79 21.17 -27.31
N MET A 93 -8.03 22.32 -26.68
CA MET A 93 -8.43 23.55 -27.38
C MET A 93 -7.22 24.47 -27.46
#